data_AF-A0A495KJL8-F1
#
_entry.id   AF-A0A495KJL8-F1
#
_cell.length_a   1.000
_cell.length_b   1.000
_cell.length_c   1.000
_cell.angle_alpha   90.00
_cell.angle_beta   90.00
_cell.angle_gamma   90.00
#
_symmetry.space_group_name_H-M   'P 1'
#
loop_
_entity.id
_entity.type
_entity.pdbx_description
1 polymer ?
#
loop_
_entity_poly.entity_id
_entity_poly.type
_entity_poly.pdbx_seq_one_letter_code
_entity_poly.pdbx_strand_id
1 'polypeptide(L)'
;MKKILLTCIVAFVVSSCETTTYDDIQENQIITGPITYTSHVKNIISTYCSSCHHTGGTASFRPFTTYEEVKDAMQNTDLLDRIQRQNGEAGQMPQTGRMPQNKINSIIQWNSDGLVE
;
A
#
# COMPACT_ATOMS: atom_id res chain seq x y z
N MET A 1 -20.52 -11.88 62.09
CA MET A 1 -20.16 -10.45 62.06
C MET A 1 -19.50 -10.13 60.74
N LYS A 2 -20.06 -9.17 60.02
CA LYS A 2 -19.74 -8.74 58.67
C LYS A 2 -18.56 -7.76 58.75
N LYS A 3 -17.47 -7.98 58.02
CA LYS A 3 -16.46 -6.95 57.72
C LYS A 3 -16.11 -7.03 56.24
N ILE A 4 -16.71 -6.10 55.52
CA ILE A 4 -16.41 -5.68 54.16
C ILE A 4 -15.14 -4.82 54.24
N LEU A 5 -14.16 -5.08 53.38
CA LEU A 5 -13.12 -4.13 52.98
C LEU A 5 -12.57 -4.59 51.61
N LEU A 6 -13.26 -4.29 50.51
CA LEU A 6 -13.00 -3.14 49.64
C LEU A 6 -11.50 -2.94 49.37
N THR A 7 -10.99 -3.55 48.30
CA THR A 7 -9.80 -3.07 47.60
C THR A 7 -10.14 -3.00 46.12
N CYS A 8 -10.28 -1.76 45.66
CA CYS A 8 -10.50 -1.34 44.30
C CYS A 8 -9.19 -1.47 43.48
N ILE A 9 -9.33 -1.28 42.15
CA ILE A 9 -8.29 -0.86 41.18
C ILE A 9 -7.45 -2.06 40.69
N VAL A 10 -7.44 -2.44 39.41
CA VAL A 10 -7.32 -1.65 38.18
C VAL A 10 -8.13 -2.32 37.07
N ALA A 11 -9.08 -1.58 36.48
CA ALA A 11 -9.57 -1.87 35.14
C ALA A 11 -8.46 -1.50 34.14
N PHE A 12 -7.74 -2.48 33.61
CA PHE A 12 -6.90 -2.27 32.45
C PHE A 12 -7.81 -2.32 31.22
N VAL A 13 -8.48 -1.20 30.98
CA VAL A 13 -9.20 -0.97 29.73
C VAL A 13 -8.12 -0.82 28.67
N VAL A 14 -7.84 -1.91 27.95
CA VAL A 14 -7.15 -1.83 26.66
C VAL A 14 -8.08 -1.11 25.70
N SER A 15 -8.05 0.22 25.77
CA SER A 15 -8.62 1.09 24.77
C SER A 15 -7.74 0.93 23.53
N SER A 16 -8.08 -0.03 22.67
CA SER A 16 -7.59 -0.06 21.29
C SER A 16 -8.10 1.22 20.64
N CYS A 17 -7.23 2.23 20.62
CA CYS A 17 -7.44 3.45 19.89
C CYS A 17 -7.28 3.10 18.41
N GLU A 18 -8.36 2.65 17.76
CA GLU A 18 -8.44 2.75 16.31
C GLU A 18 -8.52 4.24 15.99
N THR A 19 -7.38 4.84 15.68
CA THR A 19 -7.34 6.12 14.96
C THR A 19 -7.84 5.86 13.54
N THR A 20 -9.16 5.85 13.36
CA THR A 20 -9.78 5.96 12.04
C THR A 20 -9.54 7.37 11.54
N THR A 21 -8.34 7.58 11.00
CA THR A 21 -8.02 8.80 10.27
C THR A 21 -8.79 8.73 8.96
N TYR A 22 -9.45 9.83 8.61
CA TYR A 22 -10.36 10.04 7.49
C TYR A 22 -9.77 9.78 6.07
N ASP A 23 -9.09 8.66 5.84
CA ASP A 23 -8.62 8.24 4.52
C ASP A 23 -9.60 7.30 3.77
N ASP A 24 -10.67 6.86 4.44
CA ASP A 24 -11.62 5.84 3.95
C ASP A 24 -12.88 6.40 3.26
N ILE A 25 -12.74 7.43 2.40
CA ILE A 25 -13.80 7.75 1.41
C ILE A 25 -13.30 7.50 -0.02
N GLN A 26 -12.33 6.61 -0.19
CA GLN A 26 -12.20 5.91 -1.47
C GLN A 26 -13.01 4.63 -1.38
N GLU A 27 -14.14 4.62 -2.08
CA GLU A 27 -14.99 3.45 -2.26
C GLU A 27 -14.11 2.23 -2.53
N ASN A 28 -14.20 1.26 -1.63
CA ASN A 28 -13.51 -0.01 -1.74
C ASN A 28 -14.18 -0.75 -2.91
N GLN A 29 -13.79 -0.41 -4.14
CA GLN A 29 -14.38 -1.01 -5.33
C GLN A 29 -14.16 -2.52 -5.23
N ILE A 30 -15.26 -3.26 -5.15
CA ILE A 30 -15.23 -4.71 -5.26
C ILE A 30 -14.90 -5.00 -6.72
N ILE A 31 -13.62 -5.25 -7.00
CA ILE A 31 -13.19 -5.63 -8.34
C ILE A 31 -13.57 -7.08 -8.56
N THR A 32 -14.48 -7.32 -9.51
CA THR A 32 -14.92 -8.65 -9.91
C THR A 32 -14.11 -9.12 -11.12
N GLY A 33 -13.30 -10.17 -10.92
CA GLY A 33 -12.41 -10.72 -11.95
C GLY A 33 -10.94 -10.39 -11.72
N PRO A 34 -10.04 -10.89 -12.59
CA PRO A 34 -8.61 -10.69 -12.44
C PRO A 34 -8.23 -9.22 -12.63
N ILE A 35 -7.29 -8.75 -11.81
CA ILE A 35 -6.68 -7.44 -12.00
C ILE A 35 -5.69 -7.53 -13.15
N THR A 36 -5.83 -6.65 -14.14
CA THR A 36 -4.87 -6.50 -15.24
C THR A 36 -4.08 -5.20 -15.18
N TYR A 37 -2.92 -5.19 -15.84
CA TYR A 37 -2.09 -4.00 -15.93
C TYR A 37 -2.83 -2.85 -16.60
N THR A 38 -3.39 -3.09 -17.78
CA THR A 38 -4.01 -2.09 -18.64
C THR A 38 -5.24 -1.46 -17.98
N SER A 39 -6.08 -2.27 -17.33
CA SER A 39 -7.35 -1.80 -16.77
C SER A 39 -7.20 -1.18 -15.38
N HIS A 40 -6.19 -1.57 -14.59
CA HIS A 40 -6.10 -1.19 -13.18
C HIS A 40 -4.74 -0.62 -12.79
N VAL A 41 -3.65 -1.35 -13.05
CA VAL A 41 -2.34 -1.01 -12.48
C VAL A 41 -1.66 0.15 -13.20
N LYS A 42 -1.84 0.28 -14.53
CA LYS A 42 -1.21 1.32 -15.34
C LYS A 42 -1.50 2.72 -14.82
N ASN A 43 -2.77 3.00 -14.44
CA ASN A 43 -3.15 4.29 -13.88
C ASN A 43 -2.50 4.53 -12.50
N ILE A 44 -2.37 3.50 -11.67
CA ILE A 44 -1.69 3.59 -10.37
C ILE A 44 -0.22 3.93 -10.58
N ILE A 45 0.48 3.18 -11.45
CA ILE A 45 1.89 3.40 -11.76
C ILE A 45 2.13 4.81 -12.31
N SER A 46 1.30 5.25 -13.28
CA SER A 46 1.44 6.59 -13.87
C SER A 46 1.24 7.71 -12.85
N THR A 47 0.34 7.50 -11.88
CA THR A 47 -0.03 8.50 -10.88
C THR A 47 1.01 8.60 -9.76
N TYR A 48 1.47 7.46 -9.25
CA TYR A 48 2.23 7.40 -8.01
C TYR A 48 3.73 7.15 -8.21
N CYS A 49 4.15 6.65 -9.36
CA CYS A 49 5.54 6.20 -9.57
C CYS A 49 6.27 7.00 -10.66
N SER A 50 5.58 7.33 -11.75
CA SER A 50 6.21 7.91 -12.94
C SER A 50 6.73 9.34 -12.78
N SER A 51 6.50 10.03 -11.65
CA SER A 51 7.11 11.34 -11.38
C SER A 51 8.63 11.26 -11.20
N CYS A 52 9.14 10.12 -10.74
CA CYS A 52 10.57 9.85 -10.59
C CYS A 52 11.05 8.73 -11.53
N HIS A 53 10.19 7.72 -11.74
CA HIS A 53 10.48 6.53 -12.55
C HIS A 53 10.08 6.72 -14.01
N HIS A 54 10.64 7.74 -14.67
CA HIS A 54 10.45 7.97 -16.11
C HIS A 54 11.80 8.24 -16.78
N THR A 55 11.82 8.22 -18.11
CA THR A 55 13.01 8.60 -18.89
C THR A 55 13.44 10.02 -18.55
N GLY A 56 14.68 10.18 -18.05
CA GLY A 56 15.22 11.45 -17.58
C GLY A 56 14.83 11.85 -16.16
N GLY A 57 14.01 11.06 -15.47
CA GLY A 57 13.66 11.26 -14.05
C GLY A 57 14.79 10.88 -13.11
N THR A 58 14.65 11.25 -11.83
CA THR A 58 15.64 10.97 -10.76
C THR A 58 15.83 9.46 -10.52
N ALA A 59 14.83 8.64 -10.85
CA ALA A 59 14.89 7.19 -10.79
C ALA A 59 14.86 6.53 -12.19
N SER A 60 15.38 7.22 -13.20
CA SER A 60 15.43 6.75 -14.60
C SER A 60 16.24 5.46 -14.82
N PHE A 61 17.05 5.03 -13.84
CA PHE A 61 17.71 3.71 -13.86
C PHE A 61 16.71 2.54 -13.75
N ARG A 62 15.46 2.83 -13.37
CA ARG A 62 14.35 1.88 -13.35
C ARG A 62 13.07 2.61 -13.79
N PRO A 63 12.86 2.83 -15.10
CA PRO A 63 11.66 3.47 -15.60
C PRO A 63 10.44 2.58 -15.36
N PHE A 64 9.26 3.18 -15.18
CA PHE A 64 7.96 2.52 -15.09
C PHE A 64 7.01 3.14 -16.11
N THR A 65 7.36 2.98 -17.39
CA THR A 65 6.65 3.56 -18.54
C THR A 65 5.94 2.49 -19.38
N THR A 66 6.37 1.23 -19.29
CA THR A 66 5.76 0.09 -19.99
C THR A 66 5.31 -1.02 -19.03
N TYR A 67 4.48 -1.94 -19.53
CA TYR A 67 4.07 -3.14 -18.77
C TYR A 67 5.28 -3.98 -18.39
N GLU A 68 6.19 -4.21 -19.33
CA GLU A 68 7.37 -5.05 -19.20
C GLU A 68 8.33 -4.51 -18.14
N GLU A 69 8.54 -3.20 -18.09
CA GLU A 69 9.37 -2.54 -17.08
C GLU A 69 8.79 -2.71 -15.67
N VAL A 70 7.47 -2.54 -15.52
CA VAL A 70 6.79 -2.73 -14.23
C VAL A 70 6.81 -4.21 -13.83
N LYS A 71 6.55 -5.12 -14.77
CA LYS A 71 6.60 -6.56 -14.56
C LYS A 71 7.99 -7.02 -14.12
N ASP A 72 9.05 -6.57 -14.81
CA ASP A 72 10.43 -6.85 -14.46
C ASP A 72 10.72 -6.40 -13.02
N ALA A 73 10.28 -5.19 -12.66
CA ALA A 73 10.47 -4.68 -11.31
C ALA A 73 9.71 -5.47 -10.24
N MET A 74 8.50 -5.95 -10.54
CA MET A 74 7.75 -6.83 -9.63
C MET A 74 8.47 -8.16 -9.39
N GLN A 75 9.16 -8.69 -10.41
CA GLN A 75 9.78 -10.02 -10.35
C GLN A 75 11.22 -10.00 -9.83
N ASN A 76 11.98 -8.95 -10.15
CA ASN A 76 13.43 -8.93 -10.00
C ASN A 76 13.92 -7.91 -8.97
N THR A 77 13.02 -7.31 -8.20
CA THR A 77 13.35 -6.21 -7.28
C THR A 77 12.50 -6.24 -6.01
N ASP A 78 12.72 -5.28 -5.12
CA ASP A 78 11.96 -5.09 -3.88
C ASP A 78 10.72 -4.20 -4.04
N LEU A 79 10.26 -3.92 -5.27
CA LEU A 79 9.13 -3.03 -5.54
C LEU A 79 7.90 -3.32 -4.64
N LEU A 80 7.49 -4.59 -4.57
CA LEU A 80 6.32 -5.00 -3.78
C LEU A 80 6.49 -4.74 -2.27
N ASP A 81 7.70 -4.94 -1.74
CA ASP A 81 8.01 -4.62 -0.35
C ASP A 81 7.97 -3.10 -0.12
N ARG A 82 8.65 -2.33 -0.97
CA ARG A 82 8.81 -0.88 -0.81
C ARG A 82 7.51 -0.10 -0.83
N ILE A 83 6.52 -0.54 -1.63
CA ILE A 83 5.19 0.11 -1.67
C ILE A 83 4.33 -0.18 -0.44
N GLN A 84 4.66 -1.24 0.32
CA GLN A 84 3.91 -1.63 1.51
C GLN A 84 4.42 -0.94 2.78
N ARG A 85 5.69 -0.49 2.78
CA ARG A 85 6.34 0.23 3.89
C ARG A 85 5.52 1.43 4.37
N GLN A 86 5.55 1.67 5.69
CA GLN A 86 4.83 2.76 6.33
C GLN A 86 5.51 4.11 6.09
N ASN A 87 4.74 5.20 6.20
CA ASN A 87 5.28 6.55 6.08
C ASN A 87 6.45 6.77 7.05
N GLY A 88 7.58 7.24 6.52
CA GLY A 88 8.80 7.49 7.31
C GLY A 88 9.73 6.27 7.46
N GLU A 89 9.32 5.08 7.02
CA GLU A 89 10.22 3.93 7.00
C GLU A 89 11.31 4.10 5.93
N ALA A 90 12.52 3.65 6.25
CA ALA A 90 13.62 3.70 5.31
C ALA A 90 13.24 2.97 4.01
N GLY A 91 13.53 3.57 2.86
CA GLY A 91 13.25 2.97 1.55
C GLY A 91 11.77 2.89 1.15
N GLN A 92 10.85 3.49 1.90
CA GLN A 92 9.45 3.63 1.50
C GLN A 92 9.30 4.27 0.11
N MET A 93 8.35 3.78 -0.67
CA MET A 93 7.96 4.34 -1.97
C MET A 93 6.44 4.48 -2.07
N PRO A 94 5.91 5.55 -2.68
CA PRO A 94 6.61 6.73 -3.21
C PRO A 94 7.24 7.61 -2.11
N GLN A 95 8.42 8.17 -2.32
CA GLN A 95 9.13 8.97 -1.29
C GLN A 95 8.33 10.17 -0.75
N THR A 96 7.36 10.65 -1.53
CA THR A 96 6.48 11.77 -1.16
C THR A 96 5.36 11.38 -0.21
N GLY A 97 5.18 10.09 0.07
CA GLY A 97 4.12 9.55 0.91
C GLY A 97 3.55 8.25 0.36
N ARG A 98 3.18 7.36 1.27
CA ARG A 98 2.58 6.06 0.97
C ARG A 98 1.27 6.21 0.21
N MET A 99 1.04 5.31 -0.75
CA MET A 99 -0.22 5.25 -1.49
C MET A 99 -1.39 4.82 -0.58
N PRO A 100 -2.64 5.15 -0.94
CA PRO A 100 -3.81 4.56 -0.32
C PRO A 100 -3.78 3.03 -0.36
N GLN A 101 -4.28 2.38 0.69
CA GLN A 101 -4.18 0.92 0.86
C GLN A 101 -4.87 0.15 -0.27
N ASN A 102 -6.01 0.64 -0.78
CA ASN A 102 -6.73 0.01 -1.90
C ASN A 102 -5.86 -0.07 -3.17
N LYS A 103 -5.02 0.95 -3.46
CA LYS A 103 -4.12 0.96 -4.62
C LYS A 103 -2.97 -0.03 -4.44
N ILE A 104 -2.40 -0.12 -3.23
CA ILE A 104 -1.40 -1.12 -2.88
C ILE A 104 -1.98 -2.53 -3.06
N ASN A 105 -3.20 -2.75 -2.56
CA ASN A 105 -3.90 -4.02 -2.69
C ASN A 105 -4.15 -4.41 -4.16
N SER A 106 -4.48 -3.45 -5.04
CA SER A 106 -4.60 -3.73 -6.48
C SER A 106 -3.29 -4.23 -7.09
N ILE A 107 -2.14 -3.66 -6.71
CA ILE A 107 -0.82 -4.12 -7.20
C ILE A 107 -0.48 -5.51 -6.63
N ILE A 108 -0.76 -5.75 -5.34
CA ILE A 108 -0.57 -7.08 -4.71
C ILE A 108 -1.43 -8.14 -5.40
N GLN A 109 -2.71 -7.83 -5.65
CA GLN A 109 -3.61 -8.75 -6.32
C GLN A 109 -3.17 -9.02 -7.75
N TRP A 110 -2.78 -7.98 -8.51
CA TRP A 110 -2.23 -8.15 -9.85
C TRP A 110 -0.99 -9.07 -9.88
N ASN A 111 -0.11 -8.95 -8.88
CA ASN A 111 1.02 -9.87 -8.70
C ASN A 111 0.55 -11.31 -8.47
N SER A 112 -0.44 -11.50 -7.60
CA SER A 112 -1.04 -12.82 -7.33
C SER A 112 -1.77 -13.40 -8.54
N ASP A 113 -2.35 -12.56 -9.39
CA ASP A 113 -3.07 -12.96 -10.61
C ASP A 113 -2.12 -13.32 -11.77
N GLY A 114 -0.79 -13.28 -11.52
CA GLY A 114 0.22 -13.68 -12.50
C GLY A 114 0.70 -12.54 -13.39
N LEU A 115 0.55 -11.28 -12.95
CA LEU A 115 1.00 -10.08 -13.65
C LEU A 115 0.41 -9.98 -15.06
N VAL A 116 -0.90 -10.26 -15.19
CA VAL A 116 -1.60 -10.23 -16.48
C VAL A 116 -1.68 -8.81 -17.06
N GLU A 117 -1.48 -8.66 -18.36
CA GLU A 117 -1.48 -7.36 -19.04
C GLU A 117 -2.88 -6.75 -19.21
#